data_AF-A0A0L6JRH7-F1
#
_entry.id   AF-A0A0L6JRH7-F1
#
_cell.length_a   1.000
_cell.length_b   1.000
_cell.length_c   1.000
_cell.angle_alpha   90.00
_cell.angle_beta   90.00
_cell.angle_gamma   90.00
#
_symmetry.space_group_name_H-M   'P 1'
#
loop_
_entity.id
_entity.type
_entity.pdbx_description
1 polymer ?
#
loop_
_entity_poly.entity_id
_entity_poly.type
_entity_poly.pdbx_seq_one_letter_code
_entity_poly.pdbx_strand_id
1 'polypeptide(L)'
;MFKKLLILLIVITIVSMVLPSSVYSGNNEIRVKVDNEFIEFNEDMGYPFIDSAQRTQVPFRIVLEKFGASVSWSNNTATAQKGYIKVEVPIGKTYILKNGVRITTDTTALIKYGRTYLPIRPVIEAINGRVIWNQAEKLIEIIKIKPRPKVDIAQDDVTKPDYIVSTEAGLRKALNSKGKIKLNNNIDVNSTLEVRNPTIIDGAGYAIGGKGKCQVFKVFAVDFTIQNITIKDGKNTVKNGHFSDQCGAAVMMTGKKGNTSEGKFKAVNVNFINNECASSSNLGDIRGGAVYLFSVPNGYFSNCVFIGNRASNGGAVGGLGSSFKVINCDFIANKATGVIGSQHGNGGAISIDGLDQNGKTAFFDVAGSNFTGNTSNRLGGAIFYVFHKPGDEGYHKKSTASIANSTFEFNEIVNINEGQGGAIYAQEGNLKVDSCTFDQNRCCKQGGGLWFLSFTGNLDIINSTFHKNTLSSPNLGMGGAIAVSAVMCKITNSTIANNYAWFHGGGIQTTDGSKVKLTNCILSNNRSEREWAVYNTNMQLSDGGGNIEYLSPAITYGKKVKDEKSAAASLIKDPRLLNLADNGGYTKTMALGKGSPAANIGVNNSPVVDQRGAVRDGKKDAGAYELGMGSEL
;
A
#
# COMPACT_ATOMS: atom_id res chain seq x y z
N MET A 1 -58.73 -5.86 67.50
CA MET A 1 -57.65 -4.95 67.05
C MET A 1 -56.98 -5.49 65.77
N PHE A 2 -57.78 -5.81 64.75
CA PHE A 2 -57.41 -6.63 63.58
C PHE A 2 -58.12 -6.15 62.29
N LYS A 3 -58.16 -4.84 62.05
CA LYS A 3 -58.75 -4.26 60.81
C LYS A 3 -58.01 -3.03 60.26
N LYS A 4 -56.76 -2.79 60.68
CA LYS A 4 -55.96 -1.63 60.19
C LYS A 4 -54.55 -1.97 59.70
N LEU A 5 -54.21 -3.25 59.53
CA LEU A 5 -52.88 -3.69 59.05
C LEU A 5 -52.95 -4.54 57.77
N LEU A 6 -53.95 -4.32 56.91
CA LEU A 6 -54.09 -5.00 55.61
C LEU A 6 -54.32 -4.02 54.43
N ILE A 7 -54.16 -2.71 54.65
CA ILE A 7 -54.29 -1.68 53.61
C ILE A 7 -52.91 -1.06 53.27
N LEU A 8 -51.86 -1.35 54.04
CA LEU A 8 -50.49 -0.89 53.78
C LEU A 8 -49.62 -1.89 53.00
N LEU A 9 -50.18 -3.02 52.54
CA LEU A 9 -49.47 -4.02 51.72
C LEU A 9 -50.02 -4.16 50.28
N ILE A 10 -51.01 -3.36 49.89
CA ILE A 10 -51.63 -3.42 48.54
C ILE A 10 -51.36 -2.14 47.71
N VAL A 11 -50.70 -1.13 48.29
CA VAL A 11 -50.38 0.14 47.60
C VAL A 11 -48.93 0.19 47.07
N ILE A 12 -48.12 -0.85 47.29
CA ILE A 12 -46.71 -0.91 46.82
C ILE A 12 -46.51 -1.90 45.64
N THR A 13 -47.58 -2.44 45.04
CA THR A 13 -47.47 -3.45 43.96
C THR A 13 -48.19 -3.09 42.66
N ILE A 14 -48.61 -1.84 42.47
CA ILE A 14 -49.14 -1.34 41.17
C ILE A 14 -48.61 0.08 40.91
N VAL A 15 -47.28 0.21 40.90
CA VAL A 15 -46.59 1.24 40.10
C VAL A 15 -45.42 0.54 39.41
N SER A 16 -45.71 -0.54 38.68
CA SER A 16 -44.95 -0.83 37.48
C SER A 16 -45.32 0.27 36.49
N MET A 17 -44.48 1.32 36.45
CA MET A 17 -44.37 2.15 35.27
C MET A 17 -44.07 1.21 34.10
N VAL A 18 -45.14 0.79 33.40
CA VAL A 18 -45.09 0.65 31.97
C VAL A 18 -44.79 2.07 31.48
N LEU A 19 -43.50 2.42 31.47
CA LEU A 19 -43.04 3.32 30.44
C LEU A 19 -43.58 2.69 29.16
N PRO A 20 -44.31 3.40 28.29
CA PRO A 20 -44.31 2.97 26.92
C PRO A 20 -42.81 2.91 26.58
N SER A 21 -42.26 1.70 26.50
CA SER A 21 -41.29 1.46 25.47
C SER A 21 -42.04 1.96 24.24
N SER A 22 -41.67 3.16 23.80
CA SER A 22 -41.76 3.47 22.39
C SER A 22 -41.12 2.25 21.77
N VAL A 23 -41.98 1.32 21.32
CA VAL A 23 -41.63 0.38 20.30
C VAL A 23 -41.04 1.31 19.27
N TYR A 24 -39.71 1.32 19.18
CA TYR A 24 -39.05 1.84 18.02
C TYR A 24 -39.67 0.96 16.95
N SER A 25 -40.68 1.49 16.28
CA SER A 25 -41.08 1.02 14.96
C SER A 25 -39.82 1.25 14.17
N GLY A 26 -38.92 0.25 14.22
CA GLY A 26 -37.65 0.29 13.54
C GLY A 26 -38.01 0.59 12.11
N ASN A 27 -37.60 1.76 11.63
CA ASN A 27 -37.89 2.14 10.27
C ASN A 27 -37.35 0.99 9.41
N ASN A 28 -38.23 0.27 8.71
CA ASN A 28 -37.84 -0.88 7.89
C ASN A 28 -37.01 -0.43 6.68
N GLU A 29 -36.91 0.88 6.47
CA GLU A 29 -36.12 1.52 5.46
C GLU A 29 -34.63 1.53 5.81
N ILE A 30 -33.82 1.15 4.83
CA ILE A 30 -32.36 1.23 4.93
C ILE A 30 -31.97 2.71 4.90
N ARG A 31 -31.31 3.16 5.95
CA ARG A 31 -30.78 4.53 6.05
C ARG A 31 -29.30 4.53 5.65
N VAL A 32 -28.85 5.65 5.09
CA VAL A 32 -27.44 5.87 4.74
C VAL A 32 -26.99 7.19 5.32
N LYS A 33 -25.81 7.20 5.96
CA LYS A 33 -25.13 8.43 6.35
C LYS A 33 -23.70 8.46 5.80
N VAL A 34 -23.23 9.64 5.42
CA VAL A 34 -21.83 9.90 5.05
C VAL A 34 -21.22 10.78 6.13
N ASP A 35 -20.16 10.27 6.75
CA ASP A 35 -19.62 10.73 8.02
C ASP A 35 -20.74 10.85 9.07
N ASN A 36 -21.11 12.07 9.47
CA ASN A 36 -22.18 12.32 10.45
C ASN A 36 -23.50 12.81 9.82
N GLU A 37 -23.61 12.83 8.50
CA GLU A 37 -24.77 13.39 7.79
C GLU A 37 -25.61 12.31 7.10
N PHE A 38 -26.91 12.26 7.40
CA PHE A 38 -27.84 11.38 6.71
C PHE A 38 -28.10 11.84 5.27
N ILE A 39 -28.30 10.86 4.38
CA ILE A 39 -28.80 11.07 3.03
C ILE A 39 -30.31 10.84 3.05
N GLU A 40 -31.06 11.85 2.61
CA GLU A 40 -32.49 11.73 2.37
C GLU A 40 -32.74 11.11 0.99
N PHE A 41 -33.52 10.04 0.95
CA PHE A 41 -33.95 9.38 -0.27
C PHE A 41 -35.43 9.66 -0.52
N ASN A 42 -35.79 9.85 -1.78
CA ASN A 42 -37.17 10.08 -2.22
C ASN A 42 -37.45 9.29 -3.50
N GLU A 43 -38.69 9.33 -3.99
CA GLU A 43 -39.11 8.61 -5.19
C GLU A 43 -38.29 8.98 -6.44
N ASP A 44 -37.86 10.24 -6.56
CA ASP A 44 -37.06 10.73 -7.69
C ASP A 44 -35.61 10.22 -7.67
N MET A 45 -35.05 10.04 -6.48
CA MET A 45 -33.68 9.56 -6.26
C MET A 45 -33.60 8.03 -6.19
N GLY A 46 -34.69 7.37 -5.80
CA GLY A 46 -34.74 5.94 -5.50
C GLY A 46 -34.27 5.62 -4.07
N TYR A 47 -34.68 4.44 -3.58
CA TYR A 47 -34.40 4.00 -2.20
C TYR A 47 -33.37 2.86 -2.19
N PRO A 48 -32.45 2.83 -1.19
CA PRO A 48 -31.58 1.68 -0.97
C PRO A 48 -32.36 0.39 -0.73
N PHE A 49 -31.80 -0.74 -1.16
CA PHE A 49 -32.39 -2.06 -0.92
C PHE A 49 -31.33 -3.14 -0.76
N ILE A 50 -31.71 -4.32 -0.26
CA ILE A 50 -30.85 -5.51 -0.21
C ILE A 50 -31.20 -6.41 -1.40
N ASP A 51 -30.20 -6.80 -2.19
CA ASP A 51 -30.40 -7.70 -3.32
C ASP A 51 -30.48 -9.19 -2.89
N SER A 52 -30.72 -10.08 -3.87
CA SER A 52 -30.80 -11.53 -3.64
C SER A 52 -29.48 -12.13 -3.11
N ALA A 53 -28.35 -11.45 -3.28
CA ALA A 53 -27.04 -11.84 -2.76
C ALA A 53 -26.77 -11.31 -1.34
N GLN A 54 -27.78 -10.75 -0.65
CA GLN A 54 -27.65 -10.12 0.66
C GLN A 54 -26.61 -8.98 0.65
N ARG A 55 -26.59 -8.18 -0.43
CA ARG A 55 -25.76 -6.98 -0.54
C ARG A 55 -26.61 -5.74 -0.67
N THR A 56 -26.15 -4.65 -0.05
CA THR A 56 -26.86 -3.38 -0.09
C THR A 56 -26.55 -2.63 -1.38
N GLN A 57 -27.62 -2.31 -2.10
CA GLN A 57 -27.64 -1.55 -3.34
C GLN A 57 -28.14 -0.15 -3.03
N VAL A 58 -27.43 0.88 -3.51
CA VAL A 58 -27.85 2.29 -3.32
C VAL A 58 -27.86 3.05 -4.64
N PRO A 59 -28.67 4.11 -4.77
CA PRO A 59 -28.63 4.99 -5.93
C PRO A 59 -27.23 5.59 -6.13
N PHE A 60 -26.66 5.37 -7.33
CA PHE A 60 -25.25 5.64 -7.62
C PHE A 60 -24.80 7.09 -7.33
N ARG A 61 -25.56 8.06 -7.82
CA ARG A 61 -25.13 9.46 -7.92
C ARG A 61 -25.06 10.15 -6.55
N ILE A 62 -26.17 10.15 -5.81
CA ILE A 62 -26.32 10.95 -4.59
C ILE A 62 -25.29 10.59 -3.51
N VAL A 63 -25.04 9.29 -3.32
CA VAL A 63 -24.14 8.82 -2.27
C VAL A 63 -22.69 9.21 -2.57
N LEU A 64 -22.28 9.15 -3.83
CA LEU A 64 -20.90 9.47 -4.23
C LEU A 64 -20.66 10.97 -4.34
N GLU A 65 -21.64 11.74 -4.82
CA GLU A 65 -21.60 13.21 -4.79
C GLU A 65 -21.51 13.72 -3.34
N LYS A 66 -22.31 13.17 -2.42
CA LYS A 66 -22.21 13.46 -0.97
C LYS A 66 -20.85 13.08 -0.38
N PHE A 67 -20.24 11.99 -0.87
CA PHE A 67 -18.89 11.56 -0.48
C PHE A 67 -17.76 12.42 -1.09
N GLY A 68 -18.09 13.33 -2.02
CA GLY A 68 -17.17 14.27 -2.67
C GLY A 68 -16.57 13.77 -4.00
N ALA A 69 -17.25 12.85 -4.70
CA ALA A 69 -16.88 12.42 -6.05
C ALA A 69 -17.81 13.07 -7.09
N SER A 70 -17.30 13.40 -8.27
CA SER A 70 -18.15 13.68 -9.43
C SER A 70 -18.56 12.38 -10.11
N VAL A 71 -19.76 12.37 -10.69
CA VAL A 71 -20.37 11.16 -11.23
C VAL A 71 -20.80 11.36 -12.68
N SER A 72 -20.44 10.42 -13.54
CA SER A 72 -20.84 10.40 -14.96
C SER A 72 -21.25 8.99 -15.40
N TRP A 73 -21.91 8.90 -16.54
CA TRP A 73 -22.37 7.64 -17.11
C TRP A 73 -22.15 7.63 -18.62
N SER A 74 -21.56 6.54 -19.13
CA SER A 74 -21.31 6.33 -20.56
C SER A 74 -21.14 4.83 -20.84
N ASN A 75 -21.56 4.35 -22.02
CA ASN A 75 -21.32 2.98 -22.49
C ASN A 75 -21.65 1.89 -21.44
N ASN A 76 -22.86 1.97 -20.85
CA ASN A 76 -23.32 1.03 -19.81
C ASN A 76 -22.36 0.91 -18.60
N THR A 77 -21.63 1.99 -18.31
CA THR A 77 -20.64 2.08 -17.24
C THR A 77 -20.86 3.34 -16.43
N ALA A 78 -21.03 3.17 -15.12
CA ALA A 78 -21.13 4.24 -14.14
C ALA A 78 -19.71 4.65 -13.71
N THR A 79 -19.35 5.93 -13.76
CA THR A 79 -18.01 6.42 -13.40
C THR A 79 -18.09 7.41 -12.24
N ALA A 80 -17.27 7.19 -11.21
CA ALA A 80 -17.08 8.10 -10.10
C ALA A 80 -15.62 8.62 -10.10
N GLN A 81 -15.44 9.93 -10.02
CA GLN A 81 -14.14 10.58 -10.02
C GLN A 81 -13.95 11.39 -8.72
N LYS A 82 -12.92 11.06 -7.94
CA LYS A 82 -12.55 11.80 -6.73
C LYS A 82 -11.04 12.07 -6.73
N GLY A 83 -10.65 13.32 -7.00
CA GLY A 83 -9.24 13.65 -7.23
C GLY A 83 -8.67 12.85 -8.40
N TYR A 84 -7.57 12.11 -8.19
CA TYR A 84 -6.98 11.21 -9.19
C TYR A 84 -7.66 9.83 -9.27
N ILE A 85 -8.57 9.50 -8.35
CA ILE A 85 -9.21 8.18 -8.29
C ILE A 85 -10.41 8.18 -9.23
N LYS A 86 -10.33 7.33 -10.26
CA LYS A 86 -11.42 7.00 -11.17
C LYS A 86 -11.92 5.59 -10.84
N VAL A 87 -13.20 5.46 -10.52
CA VAL A 87 -13.86 4.17 -10.33
C VAL A 87 -14.91 3.97 -11.40
N GLU A 88 -14.72 2.95 -12.23
CA GLU A 88 -15.63 2.57 -13.30
C GLU A 88 -16.38 1.31 -12.91
N VAL A 89 -17.70 1.34 -13.03
CA VAL A 89 -18.62 0.30 -12.58
C VAL A 89 -19.46 -0.16 -13.76
N PRO A 90 -19.01 -1.19 -14.50
CA PRO A 90 -19.77 -1.75 -15.60
C PRO A 90 -21.03 -2.45 -15.10
N ILE A 91 -22.19 -2.11 -15.68
CA ILE A 91 -23.48 -2.70 -15.26
C ILE A 91 -23.54 -4.18 -15.64
N GLY A 92 -24.08 -5.00 -14.73
CA GLY A 92 -24.23 -6.45 -14.90
C GLY A 92 -22.93 -7.25 -14.77
N LYS A 93 -21.82 -6.62 -14.35
CA LYS A 93 -20.54 -7.30 -14.14
C LYS A 93 -20.24 -7.47 -12.64
N THR A 94 -19.54 -8.54 -12.30
CA THR A 94 -19.03 -8.88 -10.96
C THR A 94 -17.64 -8.28 -10.73
N TYR A 95 -17.42 -7.07 -11.24
CA TYR A 95 -16.18 -6.32 -11.00
C TYR A 95 -16.39 -4.83 -11.22
N ILE A 96 -15.52 -4.04 -10.61
CA ILE A 96 -15.31 -2.61 -10.87
C ILE A 96 -13.87 -2.40 -11.34
N LEU A 97 -13.55 -1.23 -11.89
CA LEU A 97 -12.19 -0.83 -12.22
C LEU A 97 -11.81 0.39 -11.37
N LYS A 98 -10.73 0.33 -10.61
CA LYS A 98 -10.12 1.47 -9.92
C LYS A 98 -8.87 1.87 -10.67
N ASN A 99 -8.86 3.04 -11.31
CA ASN A 99 -7.76 3.51 -12.15
C ASN A 99 -7.32 2.46 -13.20
N GLY A 100 -8.29 1.75 -13.80
CA GLY A 100 -8.05 0.67 -14.76
C GLY A 100 -7.73 -0.70 -14.15
N VAL A 101 -7.46 -0.80 -12.85
CA VAL A 101 -7.23 -2.08 -12.15
C VAL A 101 -8.55 -2.72 -11.78
N ARG A 102 -8.76 -3.97 -12.19
CA ARG A 102 -9.98 -4.74 -11.92
C ARG A 102 -10.06 -5.19 -10.46
N ILE A 103 -11.16 -4.88 -9.79
CA ILE A 103 -11.53 -5.34 -8.44
C ILE A 103 -12.79 -6.18 -8.58
N THR A 104 -12.74 -7.45 -8.18
CA THR A 104 -13.92 -8.35 -8.24
C THR A 104 -14.95 -8.00 -7.16
N THR A 105 -16.23 -8.21 -7.48
CA THR A 105 -17.36 -8.02 -6.57
C THR A 105 -18.20 -9.31 -6.54
N ASP A 106 -18.82 -9.60 -5.40
CA ASP A 106 -19.67 -10.78 -5.21
C ASP A 106 -21.14 -10.55 -5.62
N THR A 107 -21.46 -9.34 -6.05
CA THR A 107 -22.73 -8.96 -6.68
C THR A 107 -22.48 -8.04 -7.87
N THR A 108 -23.53 -7.67 -8.59
CA THR A 108 -23.48 -6.80 -9.77
C THR A 108 -24.12 -5.44 -9.50
N ALA A 109 -23.66 -4.42 -10.22
CA ALA A 109 -24.41 -3.19 -10.39
C ALA A 109 -25.56 -3.40 -11.38
N LEU A 110 -26.71 -2.78 -11.14
CA LEU A 110 -27.92 -3.00 -11.94
C LEU A 110 -28.67 -1.71 -12.23
N ILE A 111 -29.53 -1.74 -13.25
CA ILE A 111 -30.49 -0.67 -13.53
C ILE A 111 -31.85 -1.11 -13.01
N LYS A 112 -32.46 -0.30 -12.15
CA LYS A 112 -33.81 -0.52 -11.62
C LYS A 112 -34.59 0.79 -11.65
N TYR A 113 -35.78 0.76 -12.25
CA TYR A 113 -36.64 1.94 -12.45
C TYR A 113 -35.89 3.13 -13.11
N GLY A 114 -35.11 2.85 -14.15
CA GLY A 114 -34.32 3.86 -14.87
C GLY A 114 -33.11 4.42 -14.11
N ARG A 115 -32.78 3.88 -12.93
CA ARG A 115 -31.67 4.34 -12.09
C ARG A 115 -30.58 3.28 -11.96
N THR A 116 -29.34 3.73 -11.94
CA THR A 116 -28.18 2.89 -11.66
C THR A 116 -28.03 2.68 -10.15
N TYR A 117 -28.08 1.42 -9.73
CA TYR A 117 -27.84 0.98 -8.37
C TYR A 117 -26.51 0.26 -8.28
N LEU A 118 -25.73 0.62 -7.26
CA LEU A 118 -24.41 0.06 -7.05
C LEU A 118 -24.30 -0.70 -5.73
N PRO A 119 -23.51 -1.79 -5.71
CA PRO A 119 -23.07 -2.38 -4.45
C PRO A 119 -22.20 -1.37 -3.72
N ILE A 120 -22.73 -0.82 -2.64
CA ILE A 120 -22.17 0.42 -2.07
C ILE A 120 -20.77 0.22 -1.49
N ARG A 121 -20.52 -0.93 -0.85
CA ARG A 121 -19.24 -1.24 -0.21
C ARG A 121 -18.06 -1.23 -1.19
N PRO A 122 -18.01 -2.09 -2.23
CA PRO A 122 -16.85 -2.13 -3.12
C PRO A 122 -16.59 -0.79 -3.83
N VAL A 123 -17.64 -0.02 -4.11
CA VAL A 123 -17.50 1.29 -4.78
C VAL A 123 -16.94 2.34 -3.84
N ILE A 124 -17.48 2.46 -2.63
CA ILE A 124 -16.98 3.40 -1.61
C ILE A 124 -15.55 3.06 -1.22
N GLU A 125 -15.24 1.78 -1.00
CA GLU A 125 -13.88 1.32 -0.72
C GLU A 125 -12.91 1.66 -1.86
N ALA A 126 -13.37 1.53 -3.12
CA ALA A 126 -12.55 1.89 -4.27
C ALA A 126 -12.24 3.40 -4.37
N ILE A 127 -13.14 4.28 -3.89
CA ILE A 127 -12.90 5.73 -3.79
C ILE A 127 -12.32 6.19 -2.44
N ASN A 128 -11.68 5.28 -1.70
CA ASN A 128 -11.04 5.52 -0.40
C ASN A 128 -12.02 5.97 0.71
N GLY A 129 -13.19 5.33 0.78
CA GLY A 129 -14.10 5.38 1.91
C GLY A 129 -14.25 4.03 2.59
N ARG A 130 -14.96 4.02 3.72
CA ARG A 130 -15.30 2.85 4.52
C ARG A 130 -16.81 2.71 4.59
N VAL A 131 -17.31 1.49 4.61
CA VAL A 131 -18.75 1.20 4.78
C VAL A 131 -18.97 0.27 5.97
N ILE A 132 -19.68 0.75 6.98
CA ILE A 132 -20.15 -0.05 8.12
C ILE A 132 -21.64 -0.34 7.93
N TRP A 133 -22.04 -1.57 8.20
CA TRP A 133 -23.45 -1.97 8.23
C TRP A 133 -23.87 -2.26 9.67
N ASN A 134 -24.81 -1.49 10.20
CA ASN A 134 -25.46 -1.77 11.48
C ASN A 134 -26.79 -2.49 11.21
N GLN A 135 -26.81 -3.79 11.49
CA GLN A 135 -27.97 -4.64 11.26
C GLN A 135 -29.18 -4.25 12.11
N ALA A 136 -28.96 -3.85 13.37
CA ALA A 136 -30.03 -3.51 14.31
C ALA A 136 -30.74 -2.22 13.92
N GLU A 137 -29.99 -1.24 13.40
CA GLU A 137 -30.51 0.08 13.01
C GLU A 137 -30.86 0.20 11.52
N LYS A 138 -30.62 -0.87 10.75
CA LYS A 138 -30.68 -0.87 9.27
C LYS A 138 -29.93 0.31 8.65
N LEU A 139 -28.75 0.61 9.19
CA LEU A 139 -27.97 1.81 8.86
C LEU A 139 -26.68 1.44 8.13
N ILE A 140 -26.45 2.09 6.99
CA ILE A 140 -25.16 2.14 6.31
C ILE A 140 -24.42 3.41 6.75
N GLU A 141 -23.26 3.25 7.37
CA GLU A 141 -22.38 4.36 7.70
C GLU A 141 -21.20 4.38 6.75
N ILE A 142 -21.12 5.41 5.94
CA ILE A 142 -20.01 5.68 5.04
C ILE A 142 -19.05 6.62 5.76
N ILE A 143 -17.81 6.21 5.97
CA ILE A 143 -16.82 7.01 6.70
C ILE A 143 -15.64 7.30 5.78
N LYS A 144 -15.15 8.53 5.74
CA LYS A 144 -13.89 8.82 5.04
C LYS A 144 -12.71 8.18 5.79
N ILE A 145 -11.82 7.49 5.09
CA ILE A 145 -10.65 6.83 5.71
C ILE A 145 -9.81 7.88 6.46
N LYS A 146 -9.17 7.46 7.57
CA LYS A 146 -8.25 8.31 8.33
C LYS A 146 -7.27 9.00 7.37
N PRO A 147 -7.10 10.33 7.46
CA PRO A 147 -6.15 11.03 6.60
C PRO A 147 -4.77 10.43 6.83
N ARG A 148 -4.03 10.18 5.74
CA ARG A 148 -2.67 9.62 5.79
C ARG A 148 -1.80 10.44 6.76
N PRO A 149 -0.77 9.83 7.39
CA PRO A 149 0.10 10.52 8.34
C PRO A 149 0.54 11.90 7.83
N LYS A 150 0.51 12.92 8.70
CA LYS A 150 0.92 14.27 8.33
C LYS A 150 2.38 14.25 7.86
N VAL A 151 2.65 14.95 6.77
CA VAL A 151 3.95 14.93 6.09
C VAL A 151 4.83 16.08 6.58
N ASP A 152 6.08 15.80 6.95
CA ASP A 152 7.11 16.83 7.22
C ASP A 152 7.70 17.44 5.93
N ILE A 153 7.14 17.12 4.76
CA ILE A 153 7.58 17.62 3.45
C ILE A 153 6.45 18.49 2.89
N ALA A 154 6.52 19.79 3.17
CA ALA A 154 5.51 20.76 2.76
C ALA A 154 5.76 21.34 1.35
N GLN A 155 4.68 21.81 0.72
CA GLN A 155 4.74 22.68 -0.45
C GLN A 155 5.47 23.98 -0.13
N ASP A 156 6.16 24.54 -1.12
CA ASP A 156 6.72 25.89 -0.99
C ASP A 156 5.66 26.95 -1.24
N ASP A 157 5.83 28.12 -0.63
CA ASP A 157 4.95 29.26 -0.86
C ASP A 157 5.23 29.91 -2.23
N VAL A 158 4.24 29.85 -3.11
CA VAL A 158 4.24 30.46 -4.46
C VAL A 158 3.08 31.46 -4.61
N THR A 159 2.64 32.09 -3.52
CA THR A 159 1.62 33.16 -3.56
C THR A 159 2.07 34.40 -4.32
N LYS A 160 3.39 34.69 -4.31
CA LYS A 160 4.06 35.73 -5.11
C LYS A 160 5.04 35.07 -6.09
N PRO A 161 4.58 34.59 -7.27
CA PRO A 161 5.47 34.01 -8.26
C PRO A 161 6.29 35.09 -8.98
N ASP A 162 7.53 34.76 -9.34
CA ASP A 162 8.37 35.61 -10.19
C ASP A 162 7.89 35.56 -11.65
N TYR A 163 7.30 34.43 -12.05
CA TYR A 163 6.78 34.19 -13.40
C TYR A 163 5.42 33.51 -13.37
N ILE A 164 4.48 33.99 -14.20
CA ILE A 164 3.24 33.30 -14.54
C ILE A 164 3.34 32.87 -16.01
N VAL A 165 3.23 31.57 -16.29
CA VAL A 165 3.49 31.03 -17.63
C VAL A 165 2.35 30.16 -18.15
N SER A 166 1.99 30.38 -19.42
CA SER A 166 0.93 29.65 -20.15
C SER A 166 1.43 28.89 -21.38
N THR A 167 2.71 29.02 -21.75
CA THR A 167 3.28 28.49 -23.01
C THR A 167 4.66 27.88 -22.79
N GLU A 168 5.06 26.97 -23.68
CA GLU A 168 6.41 26.35 -23.68
C GLU A 168 7.51 27.42 -23.75
N ALA A 169 7.37 28.42 -24.63
CA ALA A 169 8.36 29.49 -24.77
C ALA A 169 8.50 30.34 -23.48
N GLY A 170 7.37 30.65 -22.84
CA GLY A 170 7.36 31.37 -21.57
C GLY A 170 8.01 30.57 -20.45
N LEU A 171 7.71 29.27 -20.35
CA LEU A 171 8.34 28.38 -19.39
C LEU A 171 9.85 28.26 -19.61
N ARG A 172 10.32 28.10 -20.85
CA ARG A 172 11.76 28.09 -21.17
C ARG A 172 12.46 29.38 -20.75
N LYS A 173 11.85 30.53 -21.01
CA LYS A 173 12.40 31.82 -20.58
C LYS A 173 12.51 31.90 -19.06
N ALA A 174 11.48 31.46 -18.33
CA ALA A 174 11.47 31.47 -16.88
C ALA A 174 12.54 30.54 -16.28
N LEU A 175 12.75 29.34 -16.84
CA LEU A 175 13.78 28.38 -16.38
C LEU A 175 15.23 28.88 -16.53
N ASN A 176 15.47 29.81 -17.46
CA ASN A 176 16.78 30.46 -17.61
C ASN A 176 17.08 31.44 -16.47
N SER A 177 16.11 31.73 -15.61
CA SER A 177 16.25 32.56 -14.41
C SER A 177 16.03 31.71 -13.16
N LYS A 178 16.60 32.12 -12.03
CA LYS A 178 16.25 31.55 -10.72
C LYS A 178 14.89 32.10 -10.29
N GLY A 179 14.02 31.27 -9.71
CA GLY A 179 12.79 31.79 -9.11
C GLY A 179 11.63 30.81 -8.98
N LYS A 180 10.48 31.38 -8.64
CA LYS A 180 9.19 30.73 -8.47
C LYS A 180 8.35 30.92 -9.73
N ILE A 181 7.91 29.82 -10.31
CA ILE A 181 7.11 29.78 -11.53
C ILE A 181 5.73 29.24 -11.18
N LYS A 182 4.67 29.92 -11.62
CA LYS A 182 3.29 29.45 -11.51
C LYS A 182 2.69 29.23 -12.89
N LEU A 183 2.08 28.07 -13.12
CA LEU A 183 1.34 27.82 -14.35
C LEU A 183 -0.06 28.43 -14.28
N ASN A 184 -0.58 28.85 -15.43
CA ASN A 184 -1.99 29.22 -15.61
C ASN A 184 -2.64 28.51 -16.82
N ASN A 185 -1.95 27.56 -17.44
CA ASN A 185 -2.48 26.70 -18.49
C ASN A 185 -1.68 25.38 -18.57
N ASN A 186 -2.24 24.37 -19.23
CA ASN A 186 -1.49 23.18 -19.63
C ASN A 186 -0.42 23.54 -20.66
N ILE A 187 0.77 22.95 -20.57
CA ILE A 187 1.88 23.19 -21.48
C ILE A 187 2.40 21.86 -22.01
N ASP A 188 2.23 21.63 -23.31
CA ASP A 188 2.95 20.54 -23.98
C ASP A 188 4.31 21.03 -24.46
N VAL A 189 5.34 20.22 -24.24
CA VAL A 189 6.71 20.50 -24.69
C VAL A 189 7.07 19.65 -25.90
N ASN A 190 7.88 20.19 -26.79
CA ASN A 190 8.36 19.51 -27.99
C ASN A 190 9.80 18.99 -27.86
N SER A 191 10.53 19.46 -26.85
CA SER A 191 11.89 19.04 -26.52
C SER A 191 12.15 19.21 -25.03
N THR A 192 13.21 18.59 -24.53
CA THR A 192 13.56 18.64 -23.09
C THR A 192 13.70 20.07 -22.57
N LEU A 193 13.18 20.31 -21.38
CA LEU A 193 13.39 21.52 -20.60
C LEU A 193 14.63 21.33 -19.71
N GLU A 194 15.67 22.12 -19.96
CA GLU A 194 16.85 22.12 -19.10
C GLU A 194 16.65 23.04 -17.90
N VAL A 195 16.94 22.54 -16.70
CA VAL A 195 16.89 23.31 -15.46
C VAL A 195 18.31 23.42 -14.91
N ARG A 196 18.86 24.63 -15.01
CA ARG A 196 20.24 24.96 -14.59
C ARG A 196 20.31 25.97 -13.44
N ASN A 197 19.15 26.47 -13.01
CA ASN A 197 19.01 27.39 -11.90
C ASN A 197 18.07 26.80 -10.85
N PRO A 198 18.27 27.09 -9.55
CA PRO A 198 17.31 26.70 -8.52
C PRO A 198 15.90 27.20 -8.85
N THR A 199 14.94 26.28 -8.92
CA THR A 199 13.60 26.57 -9.46
C THR A 199 12.53 25.88 -8.63
N ILE A 200 11.43 26.61 -8.40
CA ILE A 200 10.18 26.05 -7.88
C ILE A 200 9.10 26.24 -8.94
N ILE A 201 8.44 25.16 -9.37
CA ILE A 201 7.30 25.21 -10.28
C ILE A 201 6.05 24.77 -9.51
N ASP A 202 5.08 25.67 -9.37
CA ASP A 202 3.72 25.34 -8.97
C ASP A 202 2.83 25.22 -10.22
N GLY A 203 2.29 24.03 -10.43
CA GLY A 203 1.42 23.74 -11.56
C GLY A 203 0.02 24.33 -11.44
N ALA A 204 -0.41 24.77 -10.26
CA ALA A 204 -1.78 25.23 -9.99
C ALA A 204 -2.88 24.26 -10.50
N GLY A 205 -2.58 22.96 -10.55
CA GLY A 205 -3.45 21.90 -11.09
C GLY A 205 -3.29 21.61 -12.59
N TYR A 206 -2.52 22.41 -13.32
CA TYR A 206 -2.25 22.21 -14.75
C TYR A 206 -1.20 21.11 -14.99
N ALA A 207 -1.06 20.73 -16.25
CA ALA A 207 -0.14 19.69 -16.71
C ALA A 207 1.01 20.23 -17.55
N ILE A 208 2.16 19.56 -17.47
CA ILE A 208 3.23 19.64 -18.47
C ILE A 208 3.38 18.27 -19.14
N GLY A 209 3.25 18.23 -20.47
CA GLY A 209 3.20 16.99 -21.26
C GLY A 209 4.36 16.84 -22.24
N GLY A 210 4.98 15.65 -22.31
CA GLY A 210 6.00 15.31 -23.32
C GLY A 210 5.42 14.78 -24.64
N LYS A 211 4.09 14.62 -24.73
CA LYS A 211 3.33 14.11 -25.90
C LYS A 211 3.82 12.76 -26.45
N GLY A 212 4.47 11.95 -25.64
CA GLY A 212 5.10 10.69 -26.04
C GLY A 212 6.33 10.88 -26.93
N LYS A 213 6.89 12.09 -27.03
CA LYS A 213 7.97 12.44 -27.98
C LYS A 213 9.28 12.84 -27.32
N CYS A 214 9.25 13.41 -26.12
CA CYS A 214 10.48 13.87 -25.45
C CYS A 214 10.45 13.65 -23.94
N GLN A 215 11.64 13.64 -23.35
CA GLN A 215 11.84 13.78 -21.91
C GLN A 215 11.36 15.19 -21.51
N VAL A 216 10.64 15.32 -20.39
CA VAL A 216 10.11 16.62 -19.98
C VAL A 216 11.19 17.51 -19.37
N PHE A 217 11.82 17.08 -18.27
CA PHE A 217 12.86 17.85 -17.57
C PHE A 217 14.19 17.12 -17.48
N LYS A 218 15.28 17.88 -17.70
CA LYS A 218 16.64 17.49 -17.33
C LYS A 218 17.25 18.56 -16.41
N VAL A 219 17.58 18.17 -15.19
CA VAL A 219 17.99 19.06 -14.09
C VAL A 219 19.46 18.83 -13.78
N PHE A 220 20.25 19.91 -13.79
CA PHE A 220 21.70 19.86 -13.67
C PHE A 220 22.16 20.38 -12.30
N ALA A 221 22.23 19.48 -11.30
CA ALA A 221 22.85 19.73 -10.00
C ALA A 221 22.36 21.00 -9.25
N VAL A 222 21.08 21.34 -9.39
CA VAL A 222 20.43 22.45 -8.69
C VAL A 222 19.20 21.99 -7.94
N ASP A 223 18.80 22.75 -6.92
CA ASP A 223 17.55 22.49 -6.21
C ASP A 223 16.36 22.67 -7.15
N PHE A 224 15.51 21.66 -7.19
CA PHE A 224 14.34 21.65 -8.06
C PHE A 224 13.12 21.15 -7.31
N THR A 225 12.12 22.03 -7.22
CA THR A 225 10.80 21.67 -6.69
C THR A 225 9.75 21.74 -7.78
N ILE A 226 8.94 20.70 -7.86
CA ILE A 226 7.69 20.69 -8.61
C ILE A 226 6.53 20.37 -7.67
N GLN A 227 5.44 21.12 -7.79
CA GLN A 227 4.28 20.93 -6.93
C GLN A 227 2.97 21.20 -7.63
N ASN A 228 1.89 20.58 -7.15
CA ASN A 228 0.52 20.83 -7.61
C ASN A 228 0.39 20.72 -9.14
N ILE A 229 1.04 19.74 -9.75
CA ILE A 229 1.21 19.64 -11.21
C ILE A 229 1.04 18.21 -11.69
N THR A 230 0.58 18.02 -12.92
CA THR A 230 0.64 16.73 -13.60
C THR A 230 1.77 16.72 -14.63
N ILE A 231 2.71 15.77 -14.53
CA ILE A 231 3.72 15.53 -15.55
C ILE A 231 3.41 14.22 -16.27
N LYS A 232 3.12 14.29 -17.57
CA LYS A 232 2.59 13.15 -18.30
C LYS A 232 3.23 12.94 -19.67
N ASP A 233 3.11 11.70 -20.14
CA ASP A 233 3.47 11.30 -21.50
C ASP A 233 4.92 11.72 -21.87
N GLY A 234 5.82 11.77 -20.88
CA GLY A 234 7.25 11.92 -21.12
C GLY A 234 7.80 10.66 -21.77
N LYS A 235 8.62 10.81 -22.81
CA LYS A 235 9.28 9.69 -23.49
C LYS A 235 10.77 9.95 -23.63
N ASN A 236 11.57 9.07 -23.06
CA ASN A 236 13.01 9.10 -23.20
C ASN A 236 13.51 7.76 -23.73
N THR A 237 14.38 7.78 -24.73
CA THR A 237 14.99 6.57 -25.30
C THR A 237 16.50 6.69 -25.16
N VAL A 238 17.07 5.92 -24.24
CA VAL A 238 18.52 5.89 -24.00
C VAL A 238 19.19 5.13 -25.14
N LYS A 239 20.10 5.81 -25.85
CA LYS A 239 20.71 5.29 -27.09
C LYS A 239 22.00 4.51 -26.87
N ASN A 240 22.75 4.82 -25.82
CA ASN A 240 24.05 4.22 -25.50
C ASN A 240 24.02 3.64 -24.08
N GLY A 241 24.79 2.59 -23.80
CA GLY A 241 24.69 1.86 -22.53
C GLY A 241 25.15 2.60 -21.26
N HIS A 242 25.61 3.85 -21.36
CA HIS A 242 25.87 4.70 -20.20
C HIS A 242 24.56 5.31 -19.68
N PHE A 243 24.05 4.77 -18.59
CA PHE A 243 22.73 5.07 -18.02
C PHE A 243 22.75 6.18 -16.95
N SER A 244 23.92 6.50 -16.40
CA SER A 244 24.07 7.34 -15.20
C SER A 244 23.46 8.73 -15.32
N ASP A 245 23.43 9.33 -16.50
CA ASP A 245 22.89 10.69 -16.71
C ASP A 245 21.82 10.79 -17.82
N GLN A 246 21.22 9.65 -18.18
CA GLN A 246 20.35 9.54 -19.36
C GLN A 246 18.97 8.96 -19.07
N CYS A 247 18.67 8.53 -17.84
CA CYS A 247 17.40 7.90 -17.51
C CYS A 247 16.32 8.90 -17.06
N GLY A 248 15.08 8.46 -16.79
CA GLY A 248 13.96 9.35 -16.45
C GLY A 248 13.28 9.93 -17.69
N ALA A 249 11.95 9.89 -17.76
CA ALA A 249 11.22 10.51 -18.89
C ALA A 249 10.40 11.75 -18.48
N ALA A 250 9.93 11.82 -17.24
CA ALA A 250 9.38 13.06 -16.69
C ALA A 250 10.49 13.96 -16.14
N VAL A 251 11.30 13.44 -15.22
CA VAL A 251 12.39 14.19 -14.60
C VAL A 251 13.63 13.33 -14.55
N MET A 252 14.72 13.88 -15.07
CA MET A 252 16.07 13.39 -14.85
C MET A 252 16.84 14.43 -14.06
N MET A 253 17.48 14.03 -12.97
CA MET A 253 18.30 14.94 -12.17
C MET A 253 19.62 14.30 -11.78
N THR A 254 20.71 15.05 -11.96
CA THR A 254 22.01 14.72 -11.37
C THR A 254 22.28 15.58 -10.14
N GLY A 255 22.98 15.03 -9.16
CA GLY A 255 23.69 15.80 -8.14
C GLY A 255 25.06 16.27 -8.64
N LYS A 256 25.72 17.12 -7.85
CA LYS A 256 27.05 17.67 -8.19
C LYS A 256 28.14 16.60 -8.02
N LYS A 257 28.96 16.39 -9.06
CA LYS A 257 30.08 15.43 -9.02
C LYS A 257 31.05 15.81 -7.89
N GLY A 258 31.31 14.88 -6.95
CA GLY A 258 32.22 15.08 -5.83
C GLY A 258 31.70 15.95 -4.68
N ASN A 259 30.48 16.53 -4.77
CA ASN A 259 29.88 17.31 -3.68
C ASN A 259 28.46 16.81 -3.36
N THR A 260 28.27 16.27 -2.16
CA THR A 260 27.07 15.56 -1.73
C THR A 260 26.10 16.41 -0.90
N SER A 261 26.15 17.75 -1.02
CA SER A 261 25.19 18.66 -0.36
C SER A 261 24.36 19.51 -1.32
N GLU A 262 24.66 19.51 -2.62
CA GLU A 262 23.96 20.33 -3.61
C GLU A 262 23.06 19.46 -4.50
N GLY A 263 21.81 19.90 -4.71
CA GLY A 263 20.80 19.21 -5.52
C GLY A 263 19.77 18.50 -4.65
N LYS A 264 18.72 19.21 -4.25
CA LYS A 264 17.51 18.67 -3.65
C LYS A 264 16.41 18.55 -4.71
N PHE A 265 15.86 17.36 -4.86
CA PHE A 265 14.64 17.16 -5.64
C PHE A 265 13.43 17.08 -4.69
N LYS A 266 12.39 17.89 -4.94
CA LYS A 266 11.15 17.84 -4.18
C LYS A 266 9.93 17.80 -5.12
N ALA A 267 9.11 16.78 -4.97
CA ALA A 267 7.81 16.65 -5.61
C ALA A 267 6.70 16.63 -4.55
N VAL A 268 5.75 17.57 -4.61
CA VAL A 268 4.62 17.66 -3.67
C VAL A 268 3.29 17.76 -4.42
N ASN A 269 2.35 16.84 -4.18
CA ASN A 269 1.07 16.80 -4.90
C ASN A 269 1.26 16.72 -6.43
N VAL A 270 2.14 15.82 -6.89
CA VAL A 270 2.47 15.68 -8.31
C VAL A 270 1.92 14.37 -8.86
N ASN A 271 1.25 14.43 -10.01
CA ASN A 271 0.83 13.25 -10.75
C ASN A 271 1.83 12.96 -11.87
N PHE A 272 2.51 11.81 -11.83
CA PHE A 272 3.36 11.30 -12.89
C PHE A 272 2.64 10.19 -13.65
N ILE A 273 2.19 10.48 -14.87
CA ILE A 273 1.28 9.60 -15.61
C ILE A 273 1.89 9.17 -16.95
N ASN A 274 1.94 7.86 -17.20
CA ASN A 274 2.33 7.27 -18.49
C ASN A 274 3.69 7.75 -19.02
N ASN A 275 4.64 8.00 -18.13
CA ASN A 275 6.00 8.36 -18.53
C ASN A 275 6.82 7.08 -18.80
N GLU A 276 7.59 7.10 -19.87
CA GLU A 276 8.35 5.93 -20.30
C GLU A 276 9.80 6.26 -20.62
N CYS A 277 10.72 5.59 -19.90
CA CYS A 277 12.14 5.61 -20.18
C CYS A 277 12.56 4.26 -20.76
N ALA A 278 12.70 4.20 -22.09
CA ALA A 278 13.07 3.00 -22.84
C ALA A 278 14.57 2.95 -23.18
N SER A 279 15.05 1.77 -23.56
CA SER A 279 16.35 1.59 -24.22
C SER A 279 16.18 1.36 -25.71
N SER A 280 17.12 1.81 -26.54
CA SER A 280 17.27 1.28 -27.91
C SER A 280 18.30 0.15 -28.02
N SER A 281 18.92 -0.27 -26.92
CA SER A 281 19.90 -1.38 -26.88
C SER A 281 19.70 -2.29 -25.66
N ASN A 282 20.23 -3.51 -25.69
CA ASN A 282 20.17 -4.45 -24.57
C ASN A 282 21.23 -4.18 -23.48
N LEU A 283 21.95 -3.07 -23.61
CA LEU A 283 23.10 -2.72 -22.77
C LEU A 283 22.72 -1.47 -22.00
N GLY A 284 22.40 -1.56 -20.72
CA GLY A 284 22.22 -0.36 -19.91
C GLY A 284 21.23 -0.56 -18.78
N ASP A 285 21.57 -0.05 -17.62
CA ASP A 285 20.80 -0.23 -16.40
C ASP A 285 19.81 0.91 -16.19
N ILE A 286 18.86 1.00 -17.13
CA ILE A 286 17.91 2.10 -17.24
C ILE A 286 16.88 2.02 -16.12
N ARG A 287 16.65 3.15 -15.43
CA ARG A 287 15.73 3.22 -14.31
C ARG A 287 14.79 4.41 -14.36
N GLY A 288 13.64 4.31 -13.70
CA GLY A 288 12.75 5.45 -13.48
C GLY A 288 12.00 5.84 -14.74
N GLY A 289 10.81 5.27 -14.95
CA GLY A 289 9.99 5.67 -16.11
C GLY A 289 9.53 7.11 -16.00
N ALA A 290 9.18 7.58 -14.80
CA ALA A 290 8.90 8.98 -14.53
C ALA A 290 10.17 9.71 -14.09
N VAL A 291 10.66 9.40 -12.89
CA VAL A 291 11.72 10.16 -12.24
C VAL A 291 12.97 9.31 -12.06
N TYR A 292 14.12 9.86 -12.46
CA TYR A 292 15.41 9.26 -12.18
C TYR A 292 16.33 10.28 -11.49
N LEU A 293 16.88 9.87 -10.34
CA LEU A 293 17.82 10.65 -9.56
C LEU A 293 19.18 9.95 -9.53
N PHE A 294 20.24 10.68 -9.93
CA PHE A 294 21.61 10.19 -9.93
C PHE A 294 22.49 11.05 -9.02
N SER A 295 23.08 10.44 -7.99
CA SER A 295 23.90 11.14 -6.99
C SER A 295 23.17 12.30 -6.28
N VAL A 296 21.83 12.23 -6.16
CA VAL A 296 21.01 13.25 -5.51
C VAL A 296 20.84 12.89 -4.04
N PRO A 297 21.42 13.68 -3.10
CA PRO A 297 21.40 13.31 -1.69
C PRO A 297 19.99 13.36 -1.08
N ASN A 298 19.06 14.08 -1.68
CA ASN A 298 17.73 14.30 -1.13
C ASN A 298 16.65 14.30 -2.23
N GLY A 299 16.06 13.13 -2.47
CA GLY A 299 14.84 12.96 -3.26
C GLY A 299 13.61 12.87 -2.36
N TYR A 300 12.72 13.86 -2.46
CA TYR A 300 11.51 13.93 -1.64
C TYR A 300 10.26 13.83 -2.50
N PHE A 301 9.40 12.88 -2.17
CA PHE A 301 8.11 12.68 -2.79
C PHE A 301 7.04 12.72 -1.70
N SER A 302 6.10 13.66 -1.81
CA SER A 302 4.98 13.81 -0.88
C SER A 302 3.68 13.90 -1.63
N ASN A 303 2.69 13.06 -1.26
CA ASN A 303 1.36 13.07 -1.86
C ASN A 303 1.39 12.96 -3.40
N CYS A 304 2.41 12.28 -3.93
CA CYS A 304 2.57 12.10 -5.37
C CYS A 304 1.88 10.82 -5.84
N VAL A 305 1.43 10.81 -7.09
CA VAL A 305 0.74 9.68 -7.71
C VAL A 305 1.50 9.28 -8.96
N PHE A 306 1.87 8.01 -9.07
CA PHE A 306 2.61 7.43 -10.18
C PHE A 306 1.76 6.35 -10.85
N ILE A 307 1.25 6.62 -12.06
CA ILE A 307 0.34 5.71 -12.77
C ILE A 307 0.95 5.31 -14.11
N GLY A 308 1.03 4.00 -14.35
CA GLY A 308 1.31 3.46 -15.68
C GLY A 308 2.70 3.79 -16.23
N ASN A 309 3.64 4.22 -15.38
CA ASN A 309 4.99 4.56 -15.81
C ASN A 309 5.82 3.31 -16.09
N ARG A 310 6.78 3.42 -17.01
CA ARG A 310 7.53 2.28 -17.54
C ARG A 310 9.02 2.57 -17.70
N ALA A 311 9.87 1.65 -17.26
CA ALA A 311 11.30 1.65 -17.54
C ALA A 311 11.88 0.24 -17.45
N SER A 312 13.12 0.02 -17.86
CA SER A 312 13.76 -1.30 -17.73
C SER A 312 13.77 -1.79 -16.27
N ASN A 313 14.12 -0.91 -15.32
CA ASN A 313 13.95 -1.11 -13.88
C ASN A 313 13.23 0.11 -13.28
N GLY A 314 12.56 -0.02 -12.13
CA GLY A 314 11.94 1.13 -11.45
C GLY A 314 10.91 1.82 -12.33
N GLY A 315 9.79 1.14 -12.63
CA GLY A 315 8.83 1.63 -13.63
C GLY A 315 8.38 3.07 -13.41
N ALA A 316 8.32 3.55 -12.17
CA ALA A 316 8.07 4.95 -11.85
C ALA A 316 9.33 5.72 -11.45
N VAL A 317 10.02 5.27 -10.39
CA VAL A 317 11.13 5.99 -9.77
C VAL A 317 12.39 5.14 -9.81
N GLY A 318 13.47 5.75 -10.27
CA GLY A 318 14.80 5.16 -10.33
C GLY A 318 15.80 5.98 -9.53
N GLY A 319 16.74 5.30 -8.89
CA GLY A 319 17.82 5.93 -8.14
C GLY A 319 19.15 5.22 -8.29
N LEU A 320 20.23 5.99 -8.38
CA LEU A 320 21.59 5.51 -8.18
C LEU A 320 22.35 6.50 -7.30
N GLY A 321 22.97 6.04 -6.21
CA GLY A 321 23.67 6.91 -5.26
C GLY A 321 22.79 8.03 -4.70
N SER A 322 21.48 7.76 -4.54
CA SER A 322 20.49 8.77 -4.17
C SER A 322 19.65 8.29 -2.99
N SER A 323 19.20 9.21 -2.15
CA SER A 323 18.32 8.91 -1.01
C SER A 323 16.92 9.44 -1.22
N PHE A 324 15.96 8.75 -0.63
CA PHE A 324 14.55 8.89 -0.97
C PHE A 324 13.69 8.92 0.28
N LYS A 325 12.82 9.93 0.39
CA LYS A 325 11.61 9.85 1.24
C LYS A 325 10.38 9.84 0.35
N VAL A 326 9.56 8.82 0.51
CA VAL A 326 8.35 8.56 -0.26
C VAL A 326 7.19 8.51 0.71
N ILE A 327 6.48 9.62 0.83
CA ILE A 327 5.49 9.83 1.88
C ILE A 327 4.13 10.07 1.25
N ASN A 328 3.15 9.27 1.66
CA ASN A 328 1.76 9.37 1.21
C ASN A 328 1.63 9.28 -0.31
N CYS A 329 2.47 8.50 -0.97
CA CYS A 329 2.46 8.34 -2.42
C CYS A 329 1.64 7.13 -2.87
N ASP A 330 1.11 7.19 -4.08
CA ASP A 330 0.44 6.04 -4.72
C ASP A 330 1.20 5.62 -5.97
N PHE A 331 1.58 4.35 -6.04
CA PHE A 331 2.23 3.73 -7.19
C PHE A 331 1.30 2.67 -7.76
N ILE A 332 0.71 2.94 -8.91
CA ILE A 332 -0.36 2.16 -9.50
C ILE A 332 0.05 1.69 -10.89
N ALA A 333 0.04 0.37 -11.10
CA ALA A 333 0.25 -0.23 -12.42
C ALA A 333 1.54 0.22 -13.12
N ASN A 334 2.59 0.54 -12.37
CA ASN A 334 3.91 0.83 -12.95
C ASN A 334 4.61 -0.48 -13.32
N LYS A 335 5.45 -0.43 -14.35
CA LYS A 335 6.05 -1.64 -14.92
C LYS A 335 7.55 -1.49 -15.14
N ALA A 336 8.31 -2.43 -14.57
CA ALA A 336 9.68 -2.71 -14.99
C ALA A 336 9.64 -3.66 -16.19
N THR A 337 10.18 -3.23 -17.33
CA THR A 337 10.06 -3.93 -18.62
C THR A 337 11.30 -4.73 -19.01
N GLY A 338 12.41 -4.60 -18.29
CA GLY A 338 13.67 -5.28 -18.61
C GLY A 338 13.55 -6.80 -18.51
N VAL A 339 14.19 -7.54 -19.41
CA VAL A 339 14.17 -9.02 -19.44
C VAL A 339 15.54 -9.67 -19.67
N ILE A 340 16.60 -8.90 -19.92
CA ILE A 340 17.93 -9.41 -20.33
C ILE A 340 19.07 -8.48 -19.90
N GLY A 341 20.27 -9.03 -19.76
CA GLY A 341 21.49 -8.24 -19.45
C GLY A 341 21.33 -7.44 -18.16
N SER A 342 21.87 -6.22 -18.06
CA SER A 342 21.67 -5.33 -16.91
C SER A 342 20.23 -4.79 -16.77
N GLN A 343 19.35 -5.05 -17.73
CA GLN A 343 17.92 -4.70 -17.70
C GLN A 343 17.13 -5.86 -17.13
N HIS A 344 17.34 -6.15 -15.85
CA HIS A 344 16.74 -7.31 -15.18
C HIS A 344 15.22 -7.21 -14.98
N GLY A 345 14.63 -6.03 -15.05
CA GLY A 345 13.21 -5.87 -14.71
C GLY A 345 12.99 -5.87 -13.21
N ASN A 346 13.78 -5.08 -12.48
CA ASN A 346 13.72 -4.95 -11.03
C ASN A 346 12.83 -3.78 -10.60
N GLY A 347 12.00 -3.97 -9.59
CA GLY A 347 11.20 -2.92 -8.96
C GLY A 347 10.15 -2.33 -9.90
N GLY A 348 8.96 -2.92 -9.97
CA GLY A 348 7.92 -2.45 -10.90
C GLY A 348 7.53 -0.98 -10.71
N ALA A 349 7.62 -0.48 -9.47
CA ALA A 349 7.44 0.93 -9.14
C ALA A 349 8.77 1.64 -8.89
N ILE A 350 9.56 1.17 -7.92
CA ILE A 350 10.78 1.84 -7.45
C ILE A 350 11.96 0.89 -7.60
N SER A 351 13.04 1.35 -8.22
CA SER A 351 14.33 0.65 -8.27
C SER A 351 15.45 1.59 -7.83
N ILE A 352 16.11 1.22 -6.73
CA ILE A 352 17.28 1.96 -6.22
C ILE A 352 18.47 1.01 -6.22
N ASP A 353 19.56 1.44 -6.83
CA ASP A 353 20.81 0.71 -6.84
C ASP A 353 21.92 1.53 -6.21
N GLY A 354 22.85 0.85 -5.53
CA GLY A 354 23.94 1.50 -4.81
C GLY A 354 23.47 2.67 -3.96
N LEU A 355 22.66 2.39 -2.93
CA LEU A 355 22.18 3.42 -2.00
C LEU A 355 23.38 3.98 -1.20
N ASP A 356 24.08 4.93 -1.82
CA ASP A 356 25.33 5.59 -1.43
C ASP A 356 25.15 7.11 -1.43
N GLN A 357 25.97 7.82 -0.64
CA GLN A 357 26.20 9.25 -0.75
C GLN A 357 27.69 9.60 -0.57
N ASN A 358 28.61 8.89 -1.23
CA ASN A 358 30.07 9.05 -1.12
C ASN A 358 30.54 9.11 0.35
N GLY A 359 30.16 8.10 1.14
CA GLY A 359 30.53 8.00 2.55
C GLY A 359 29.65 8.78 3.53
N LYS A 360 28.48 9.27 3.09
CA LYS A 360 27.42 9.81 3.97
C LYS A 360 26.33 8.78 4.25
N THR A 361 25.49 9.07 5.25
CA THR A 361 24.34 8.24 5.60
C THR A 361 23.27 8.38 4.53
N ALA A 362 22.96 7.29 3.86
CA ALA A 362 21.95 7.22 2.84
C ALA A 362 20.67 6.60 3.43
N PHE A 363 19.50 7.04 2.97
CA PHE A 363 18.21 6.62 3.52
C PHE A 363 17.20 6.25 2.42
N PHE A 364 16.33 5.30 2.76
CA PHE A 364 15.13 5.00 2.00
C PHE A 364 13.93 4.85 2.93
N ASP A 365 13.13 5.92 3.02
CA ASP A 365 11.97 5.97 3.90
C ASP A 365 10.68 5.97 3.08
N VAL A 366 9.82 5.00 3.33
CA VAL A 366 8.49 4.89 2.73
C VAL A 366 7.46 4.94 3.86
N ALA A 367 6.53 5.89 3.80
CA ALA A 367 5.48 6.00 4.81
C ALA A 367 4.12 6.33 4.21
N GLY A 368 3.04 5.74 4.74
CA GLY A 368 1.67 6.09 4.33
C GLY A 368 1.36 5.84 2.86
N SER A 369 2.17 5.04 2.16
CA SER A 369 2.17 4.92 0.70
C SER A 369 1.54 3.62 0.23
N ASN A 370 0.94 3.63 -0.96
CA ASN A 370 0.31 2.46 -1.55
C ASN A 370 1.01 2.04 -2.84
N PHE A 371 1.21 0.74 -2.99
CA PHE A 371 1.79 0.10 -4.16
C PHE A 371 0.79 -0.95 -4.64
N THR A 372 0.10 -0.66 -5.73
CA THR A 372 -0.99 -1.50 -6.24
C THR A 372 -0.74 -1.92 -7.68
N GLY A 373 -0.72 -3.24 -7.93
CA GLY A 373 -0.67 -3.77 -9.28
C GLY A 373 0.62 -3.44 -10.05
N ASN A 374 1.72 -3.14 -9.34
CA ASN A 374 3.00 -2.89 -10.01
C ASN A 374 3.62 -4.23 -10.45
N THR A 375 4.27 -4.22 -11.62
CA THR A 375 4.79 -5.45 -12.23
C THR A 375 6.27 -5.34 -12.55
N SER A 376 7.01 -6.41 -12.29
CA SER A 376 8.42 -6.54 -12.63
C SER A 376 8.71 -7.91 -13.23
N ASN A 377 9.92 -8.12 -13.79
CA ASN A 377 10.29 -9.38 -14.42
C ASN A 377 11.29 -10.20 -13.61
N ARG A 378 11.83 -9.69 -12.49
CA ARG A 378 12.83 -10.46 -11.74
C ARG A 378 12.84 -10.26 -10.23
N LEU A 379 13.02 -9.05 -9.74
CA LEU A 379 13.15 -8.78 -8.30
C LEU A 379 12.24 -7.64 -7.90
N GLY A 380 11.45 -7.81 -6.84
CA GLY A 380 10.58 -6.75 -6.34
C GLY A 380 9.47 -6.40 -7.32
N GLY A 381 8.27 -6.95 -7.16
CA GLY A 381 7.14 -6.57 -8.03
C GLY A 381 6.79 -5.07 -7.91
N ALA A 382 6.97 -4.49 -6.72
CA ALA A 382 6.85 -3.05 -6.48
C ALA A 382 8.21 -2.38 -6.25
N ILE A 383 8.94 -2.81 -5.23
CA ILE A 383 10.16 -2.14 -4.78
C ILE A 383 11.34 -3.09 -4.90
N PHE A 384 12.41 -2.58 -5.50
CA PHE A 384 13.74 -3.14 -5.43
C PHE A 384 14.69 -2.10 -4.85
N TYR A 385 15.49 -2.48 -3.85
CA TYR A 385 16.64 -1.68 -3.46
C TYR A 385 17.85 -2.52 -3.03
N VAL A 386 19.04 -1.94 -3.23
CA VAL A 386 20.33 -2.48 -2.77
C VAL A 386 21.13 -1.38 -2.08
N PHE A 387 21.62 -1.66 -0.86
CA PHE A 387 22.69 -0.88 -0.23
C PHE A 387 24.06 -1.44 -0.61
N HIS A 388 25.10 -0.59 -0.61
CA HIS A 388 26.48 -1.07 -0.69
C HIS A 388 26.83 -1.99 0.49
N LYS A 389 27.76 -2.92 0.26
CA LYS A 389 28.24 -3.88 1.25
C LYS A 389 29.50 -3.37 1.97
N PRO A 390 29.81 -3.85 3.19
CA PRO A 390 31.09 -3.55 3.82
C PRO A 390 32.26 -3.91 2.89
N GLY A 391 33.16 -2.96 2.66
CA GLY A 391 34.29 -3.11 1.74
C GLY A 391 34.06 -2.50 0.36
N ASP A 392 32.81 -2.24 -0.02
CA ASP A 392 32.50 -1.46 -1.22
C ASP A 392 32.81 0.03 -0.98
N GLU A 393 33.21 0.73 -2.04
CA GLU A 393 33.24 2.19 -2.03
C GLU A 393 31.84 2.74 -1.71
N GLY A 394 31.74 3.74 -0.83
CA GLY A 394 30.45 4.33 -0.45
C GLY A 394 29.68 3.62 0.67
N TYR A 395 30.14 2.45 1.13
CA TYR A 395 29.50 1.80 2.27
C TYR A 395 29.48 2.69 3.52
N HIS A 396 28.29 2.84 4.09
CA HIS A 396 28.11 3.57 5.34
C HIS A 396 27.20 2.82 6.31
N LYS A 397 27.76 2.36 7.42
CA LYS A 397 27.09 1.50 8.42
C LYS A 397 25.81 2.11 9.02
N LYS A 398 25.64 3.44 8.95
CA LYS A 398 24.45 4.14 9.47
C LYS A 398 23.30 4.24 8.46
N SER A 399 23.49 3.80 7.22
CA SER A 399 22.46 3.86 6.19
C SER A 399 21.28 2.94 6.54
N THR A 400 20.05 3.40 6.29
CA THR A 400 18.83 2.73 6.79
C THR A 400 17.71 2.71 5.75
N ALA A 401 16.87 1.69 5.81
CA ALA A 401 15.58 1.65 5.13
C ALA A 401 14.44 1.48 6.14
N SER A 402 13.38 2.25 5.98
CA SER A 402 12.17 2.15 6.78
C SER A 402 10.93 2.15 5.89
N ILE A 403 9.99 1.24 6.17
CA ILE A 403 8.71 1.14 5.47
C ILE A 403 7.62 1.06 6.53
N ALA A 404 6.79 2.09 6.58
CA ALA A 404 5.79 2.25 7.63
C ALA A 404 4.40 2.57 7.08
N ASN A 405 3.34 2.08 7.74
CA ASN A 405 1.96 2.48 7.43
C ASN A 405 1.60 2.38 5.94
N SER A 406 2.16 1.40 5.23
CA SER A 406 2.10 1.31 3.76
C SER A 406 1.42 0.02 3.32
N THR A 407 0.79 0.07 2.15
CA THR A 407 0.06 -1.07 1.56
C THR A 407 0.73 -1.53 0.27
N PHE A 408 0.92 -2.83 0.15
CA PHE A 408 1.41 -3.51 -1.05
C PHE A 408 0.36 -4.54 -1.48
N GLU A 409 -0.36 -4.25 -2.55
CA GLU A 409 -1.48 -5.06 -3.01
C GLU A 409 -1.29 -5.47 -4.48
N PHE A 410 -1.47 -6.76 -4.79
CA PHE A 410 -1.43 -7.26 -6.17
C PHE A 410 -0.15 -6.94 -6.95
N ASN A 411 0.98 -6.74 -6.28
CA ASN A 411 2.25 -6.56 -6.98
C ASN A 411 2.78 -7.92 -7.43
N GLU A 412 3.32 -7.98 -8.63
CA GLU A 412 3.64 -9.25 -9.28
C GLU A 412 4.98 -9.22 -9.98
N ILE A 413 5.76 -10.29 -9.79
CA ILE A 413 6.83 -10.65 -10.71
C ILE A 413 6.22 -11.58 -11.76
N VAL A 414 6.04 -11.05 -12.97
CA VAL A 414 5.29 -11.74 -14.03
C VAL A 414 6.11 -12.84 -14.71
N ASN A 415 7.44 -12.81 -14.56
CA ASN A 415 8.30 -13.88 -15.03
C ASN A 415 8.17 -15.10 -14.11
N ILE A 416 7.80 -16.23 -14.71
CA ILE A 416 7.57 -17.48 -13.98
C ILE A 416 8.86 -18.26 -13.65
N ASN A 417 10.00 -17.86 -14.22
CA ASN A 417 11.28 -18.55 -14.09
C ASN A 417 12.28 -17.79 -13.20
N GLU A 418 12.03 -16.52 -12.92
CA GLU A 418 12.89 -15.63 -12.12
C GLU A 418 12.00 -14.77 -11.22
N GLY A 419 12.28 -14.69 -9.91
CA GLY A 419 11.32 -14.02 -9.03
C GLY A 419 11.58 -14.16 -7.55
N GLN A 420 12.08 -13.10 -6.92
CA GLN A 420 12.12 -12.95 -5.46
C GLN A 420 11.51 -11.61 -5.03
N GLY A 421 10.70 -11.63 -3.97
CA GLY A 421 10.06 -10.42 -3.45
C GLY A 421 8.87 -9.98 -4.30
N GLY A 422 7.74 -10.68 -4.22
CA GLY A 422 6.57 -10.34 -5.04
C GLY A 422 6.08 -8.90 -4.84
N ALA A 423 6.23 -8.32 -3.65
CA ALA A 423 6.17 -6.86 -3.47
C ALA A 423 7.56 -6.23 -3.36
N ILE A 424 8.36 -6.66 -2.38
CA ILE A 424 9.62 -6.01 -2.03
C ILE A 424 10.77 -7.00 -2.14
N TYR A 425 11.78 -6.61 -2.89
CA TYR A 425 13.13 -7.15 -2.78
C TYR A 425 14.02 -6.12 -2.11
N ALA A 426 14.59 -6.52 -0.99
CA ALA A 426 15.47 -5.69 -0.18
C ALA A 426 16.81 -6.40 0.00
N GLN A 427 17.89 -5.72 -0.33
CA GLN A 427 19.22 -6.26 -0.19
C GLN A 427 20.15 -5.30 0.54
N GLU A 428 20.82 -5.84 1.55
CA GLU A 428 21.69 -5.15 2.49
C GLU A 428 21.02 -4.01 3.26
N GLY A 429 21.76 -3.46 4.23
CA GLY A 429 21.27 -2.45 5.17
C GLY A 429 20.27 -3.01 6.18
N ASN A 430 19.95 -2.21 7.20
CA ASN A 430 18.87 -2.56 8.13
C ASN A 430 17.53 -2.17 7.50
N LEU A 431 16.54 -3.04 7.62
CA LEU A 431 15.17 -2.78 7.18
C LEU A 431 14.21 -2.87 8.37
N LYS A 432 13.45 -1.80 8.61
CA LYS A 432 12.27 -1.82 9.49
C LYS A 432 10.99 -1.80 8.66
N VAL A 433 10.10 -2.76 8.91
CA VAL A 433 8.73 -2.80 8.36
C VAL A 433 7.74 -2.66 9.51
N ASP A 434 6.93 -1.61 9.50
CA ASP A 434 6.06 -1.26 10.62
C ASP A 434 4.64 -0.96 10.15
N SER A 435 3.64 -1.61 10.72
CA SER A 435 2.23 -1.26 10.49
C SER A 435 1.82 -1.35 9.01
N CYS A 436 2.40 -2.30 8.27
CA CYS A 436 2.22 -2.46 6.83
C CYS A 436 1.28 -3.63 6.48
N THR A 437 0.68 -3.55 5.29
CA THR A 437 -0.10 -4.67 4.72
C THR A 437 0.52 -5.14 3.41
N PHE A 438 0.78 -6.44 3.32
CA PHE A 438 1.20 -7.13 2.11
C PHE A 438 0.10 -8.11 1.73
N ASP A 439 -0.71 -7.75 0.74
CA ASP A 439 -1.87 -8.53 0.32
C ASP A 439 -1.77 -8.98 -1.14
N GLN A 440 -1.95 -10.28 -1.38
CA GLN A 440 -2.07 -10.83 -2.73
C GLN A 440 -0.90 -10.50 -3.67
N ASN A 441 0.32 -10.36 -3.13
CA ASN A 441 1.52 -10.19 -3.95
C ASN A 441 2.04 -11.55 -4.41
N ARG A 442 2.67 -11.58 -5.58
CA ARG A 442 3.05 -12.82 -6.26
C ARG A 442 4.44 -12.78 -6.86
N CYS A 443 5.17 -13.87 -6.73
CA CYS A 443 6.33 -14.16 -7.55
C CYS A 443 6.48 -15.66 -7.77
N CYS A 444 7.50 -16.11 -8.50
CA CYS A 444 7.68 -17.53 -8.75
C CYS A 444 8.51 -18.24 -7.66
N LYS A 445 9.60 -17.65 -7.14
CA LYS A 445 10.53 -18.35 -6.24
C LYS A 445 10.31 -18.04 -4.78
N GLN A 446 10.62 -16.84 -4.28
CA GLN A 446 10.72 -16.67 -2.82
C GLN A 446 10.16 -15.34 -2.33
N GLY A 447 9.49 -15.36 -1.18
CA GLY A 447 9.01 -14.17 -0.49
C GLY A 447 7.94 -13.44 -1.30
N GLY A 448 6.70 -13.97 -1.32
CA GLY A 448 5.62 -13.36 -2.11
C GLY A 448 5.33 -11.91 -1.69
N GLY A 449 5.41 -11.60 -0.39
CA GLY A 449 5.38 -10.23 0.12
C GLY A 449 6.76 -9.59 0.15
N LEU A 450 7.70 -10.17 0.90
CA LEU A 450 9.03 -9.61 1.15
C LEU A 450 10.12 -10.67 1.00
N TRP A 451 11.16 -10.31 0.26
CA TRP A 451 12.43 -11.03 0.25
C TRP A 451 13.55 -10.11 0.77
N PHE A 452 14.22 -10.54 1.82
CA PHE A 452 15.30 -9.78 2.45
C PHE A 452 16.60 -10.59 2.46
N LEU A 453 17.64 -10.05 1.83
CA LEU A 453 18.98 -10.61 1.80
C LEU A 453 19.99 -9.62 2.38
N SER A 454 20.60 -9.94 3.50
CA SER A 454 21.74 -9.20 4.00
C SER A 454 22.70 -10.08 4.77
N PHE A 455 24.00 -9.83 4.60
CA PHE A 455 25.03 -10.52 5.39
C PHE A 455 25.42 -9.75 6.66
N THR A 456 24.92 -8.52 6.82
CA THR A 456 25.31 -7.62 7.94
C THR A 456 24.15 -6.87 8.59
N GLY A 457 23.04 -6.72 7.88
CA GLY A 457 21.85 -6.01 8.30
C GLY A 457 20.82 -6.92 8.97
N ASN A 458 19.95 -6.27 9.74
CA ASN A 458 18.84 -6.88 10.44
C ASN A 458 17.51 -6.50 9.79
N LEU A 459 16.52 -7.38 9.96
CA LEU A 459 15.13 -7.14 9.58
C LEU A 459 14.25 -7.11 10.83
N ASP A 460 13.55 -6.00 11.04
CA ASP A 460 12.53 -5.86 12.10
C ASP A 460 11.16 -5.66 11.46
N ILE A 461 10.26 -6.65 11.60
CA ILE A 461 8.87 -6.60 11.16
C ILE A 461 7.97 -6.46 12.40
N ILE A 462 7.16 -5.40 12.43
CA ILE A 462 6.34 -5.02 13.59
C ILE A 462 4.93 -4.68 13.12
N ASN A 463 3.91 -5.13 13.87
CA ASN A 463 2.51 -4.75 13.65
C ASN A 463 2.06 -4.91 12.19
N SER A 464 2.56 -5.90 11.46
CA SER A 464 2.33 -5.98 10.02
C SER A 464 1.50 -7.20 9.66
N THR A 465 0.68 -7.05 8.62
CA THR A 465 -0.19 -8.11 8.10
C THR A 465 0.30 -8.59 6.74
N PHE A 466 0.61 -9.88 6.62
CA PHE A 466 0.93 -10.56 5.37
C PHE A 466 -0.19 -11.53 5.04
N HIS A 467 -0.95 -11.25 3.98
CA HIS A 467 -2.16 -11.98 3.64
C HIS A 467 -2.15 -12.44 2.18
N LYS A 468 -2.48 -13.71 1.93
CA LYS A 468 -2.68 -14.26 0.58
C LYS A 468 -1.55 -13.98 -0.43
N ASN A 469 -0.32 -13.82 0.04
CA ASN A 469 0.82 -13.75 -0.86
C ASN A 469 1.13 -15.16 -1.39
N THR A 470 1.44 -15.27 -2.68
CA THR A 470 1.49 -16.57 -3.37
C THR A 470 2.75 -16.77 -4.18
N LEU A 471 3.21 -18.02 -4.23
CA LEU A 471 4.33 -18.45 -5.06
C LEU A 471 3.90 -19.53 -6.03
N SER A 472 4.37 -19.45 -7.28
CA SER A 472 3.94 -20.37 -8.34
C SER A 472 4.95 -21.45 -8.73
N SER A 473 6.23 -21.36 -8.34
CA SER A 473 7.22 -22.36 -8.74
C SER A 473 7.12 -23.62 -7.89
N PRO A 474 6.96 -24.81 -8.49
CA PRO A 474 6.84 -26.05 -7.73
C PRO A 474 8.15 -26.50 -7.05
N ASN A 475 9.29 -26.06 -7.57
CA ASN A 475 10.61 -26.51 -7.13
C ASN A 475 11.36 -25.44 -6.34
N LEU A 476 10.99 -24.17 -6.49
CA LEU A 476 11.71 -23.04 -5.89
C LEU A 476 10.81 -22.14 -5.05
N GLY A 477 9.50 -22.40 -5.01
CA GLY A 477 8.47 -21.62 -4.30
C GLY A 477 8.57 -21.74 -2.79
N MET A 478 9.33 -20.87 -2.11
CA MET A 478 9.55 -20.91 -0.67
C MET A 478 9.21 -19.60 0.04
N GLY A 479 8.54 -19.66 1.20
CA GLY A 479 8.25 -18.45 1.99
C GLY A 479 7.15 -17.61 1.35
N GLY A 480 5.91 -18.11 1.37
CA GLY A 480 4.79 -17.50 0.64
C GLY A 480 4.57 -16.02 0.99
N ALA A 481 4.79 -15.64 2.25
CA ALA A 481 4.84 -14.24 2.67
C ALA A 481 6.25 -13.67 2.66
N ILE A 482 7.14 -14.28 3.45
CA ILE A 482 8.45 -13.71 3.80
C ILE A 482 9.53 -14.74 3.52
N ALA A 483 10.60 -14.30 2.89
CA ALA A 483 11.83 -15.08 2.78
C ALA A 483 13.01 -14.23 3.26
N VAL A 484 13.83 -14.81 4.12
CA VAL A 484 14.93 -14.09 4.77
C VAL A 484 16.24 -14.86 4.72
N SER A 485 17.29 -14.13 4.37
CA SER A 485 18.68 -14.51 4.55
C SER A 485 19.39 -13.33 5.22
N ALA A 486 19.41 -13.29 6.55
CA ALA A 486 19.86 -12.14 7.35
C ALA A 486 20.59 -12.58 8.62
N VAL A 487 21.38 -11.67 9.22
CA VAL A 487 22.02 -11.93 10.53
C VAL A 487 20.97 -12.17 11.61
N MET A 488 19.98 -11.28 11.69
CA MET A 488 18.82 -11.39 12.59
C MET A 488 17.55 -10.93 11.89
N CYS A 489 16.46 -11.61 12.20
CA CYS A 489 15.12 -11.18 11.86
C CYS A 489 14.21 -11.28 13.09
N LYS A 490 13.55 -10.18 13.45
CA LYS A 490 12.53 -10.17 14.51
C LYS A 490 11.18 -9.87 13.90
N ILE A 491 10.21 -10.70 14.23
CA ILE A 491 8.82 -10.50 13.83
C ILE A 491 8.00 -10.41 15.12
N THR A 492 7.43 -9.22 15.35
CA THR A 492 6.74 -8.89 16.59
C THR A 492 5.31 -8.44 16.30
N ASN A 493 4.34 -8.98 17.05
CA ASN A 493 2.93 -8.57 16.98
C ASN A 493 2.41 -8.49 15.54
N SER A 494 2.70 -9.50 14.71
CA SER A 494 2.38 -9.50 13.29
C SER A 494 1.48 -10.68 12.93
N THR A 495 0.65 -10.49 11.91
CA THR A 495 -0.29 -11.51 11.42
C THR A 495 0.15 -12.00 10.05
N ILE A 496 0.47 -13.28 9.92
CA ILE A 496 0.88 -13.91 8.67
C ILE A 496 -0.17 -14.98 8.37
N ALA A 497 -1.05 -14.73 7.42
CA ALA A 497 -2.20 -15.59 7.19
C ALA A 497 -2.52 -15.86 5.72
N ASN A 498 -3.00 -17.08 5.43
CA ASN A 498 -3.46 -17.52 4.12
C ASN A 498 -2.40 -17.39 3.00
N ASN A 499 -1.11 -17.36 3.34
CA ASN A 499 -0.05 -17.29 2.34
C ASN A 499 0.26 -18.70 1.80
N TYR A 500 0.72 -18.76 0.56
CA TYR A 500 0.92 -20.01 -0.15
C TYR A 500 2.30 -20.08 -0.78
N ALA A 501 3.02 -21.14 -0.49
CA ALA A 501 4.27 -21.50 -1.14
C ALA A 501 4.14 -22.90 -1.73
N TRP A 502 4.44 -23.10 -3.00
CA TRP A 502 4.29 -24.45 -3.56
C TRP A 502 5.28 -25.44 -2.93
N PHE A 503 6.55 -25.06 -2.74
CA PHE A 503 7.58 -25.97 -2.25
C PHE A 503 7.51 -26.09 -0.72
N HIS A 504 7.92 -25.09 0.07
CA HIS A 504 7.83 -25.17 1.54
C HIS A 504 7.83 -23.80 2.23
N GLY A 505 7.46 -23.77 3.52
CA GLY A 505 7.34 -22.54 4.29
C GLY A 505 6.23 -21.64 3.74
N GLY A 506 4.97 -22.06 3.87
CA GLY A 506 3.82 -21.34 3.33
C GLY A 506 3.75 -19.88 3.77
N GLY A 507 4.20 -19.58 4.99
CA GLY A 507 4.35 -18.22 5.49
C GLY A 507 5.79 -17.72 5.35
N ILE A 508 6.72 -18.34 6.07
CA ILE A 508 8.09 -17.84 6.22
C ILE A 508 9.12 -18.89 5.76
N GLN A 509 10.09 -18.44 4.98
CA GLN A 509 11.31 -19.16 4.67
C GLN A 509 12.53 -18.48 5.31
N THR A 510 13.42 -19.27 5.90
CA THR A 510 14.73 -18.85 6.42
C THR A 510 15.86 -19.75 5.91
N THR A 511 17.09 -19.23 5.84
CA THR A 511 18.32 -20.01 5.52
C THR A 511 19.09 -20.41 6.78
N ASP A 512 19.98 -21.41 6.69
CA ASP A 512 20.67 -22.04 7.84
C ASP A 512 21.57 -21.10 8.68
N GLY A 513 21.83 -19.88 8.23
CA GLY A 513 22.54 -18.85 9.00
C GLY A 513 21.64 -17.80 9.67
N SER A 514 20.35 -17.79 9.34
CA SER A 514 19.44 -16.70 9.70
C SER A 514 18.68 -16.97 10.98
N LYS A 515 18.77 -16.03 11.93
CA LYS A 515 18.09 -16.13 13.23
C LYS A 515 16.77 -15.38 13.19
N VAL A 516 15.69 -16.10 12.85
CA VAL A 516 14.32 -15.55 12.87
C VAL A 516 13.67 -15.82 14.23
N LYS A 517 13.20 -14.75 14.89
CA LYS A 517 12.49 -14.82 16.17
C LYS A 517 11.06 -14.32 16.02
N LEU A 518 10.10 -15.12 16.50
CA LEU A 518 8.67 -14.78 16.54
C LEU A 518 8.28 -14.35 17.96
N THR A 519 7.56 -13.23 18.11
CA THR A 519 7.03 -12.79 19.40
C THR A 519 5.63 -12.21 19.22
N ASN A 520 4.65 -12.74 19.95
CA ASN A 520 3.25 -12.29 19.88
C ASN A 520 2.68 -12.37 18.46
N CYS A 521 3.05 -13.36 17.65
CA CYS A 521 2.62 -13.46 16.25
C CYS A 521 1.44 -14.42 16.07
N ILE A 522 0.65 -14.17 15.03
CA ILE A 522 -0.35 -15.11 14.51
C ILE A 522 0.15 -15.69 13.19
N LEU A 523 0.26 -17.01 13.09
CA LEU A 523 0.54 -17.73 11.85
C LEU A 523 -0.65 -18.63 11.51
N SER A 524 -1.50 -18.22 10.57
CA SER A 524 -2.79 -18.89 10.33
C SER A 524 -3.01 -19.29 8.89
N ASN A 525 -3.26 -20.57 8.64
CA ASN A 525 -3.61 -21.10 7.32
C ASN A 525 -2.59 -20.79 6.23
N ASN A 526 -1.30 -20.64 6.58
CA ASN A 526 -0.26 -20.60 5.57
C ASN A 526 0.05 -22.04 5.11
N ARG A 527 0.17 -22.25 3.81
CA ARG A 527 0.21 -23.61 3.23
C ARG A 527 1.39 -23.82 2.30
N SER A 528 1.87 -25.06 2.27
CA SER A 528 2.75 -25.58 1.25
C SER A 528 2.50 -27.05 0.94
N GLU A 529 2.90 -27.50 -0.26
CA GLU A 529 2.54 -28.83 -0.79
C GLU A 529 3.51 -29.95 -0.34
N ARG A 530 4.62 -29.64 0.34
CA ARG A 530 5.60 -30.66 0.77
C ARG A 530 5.44 -31.11 2.22
N GLU A 531 5.62 -32.41 2.44
CA GLU A 531 5.24 -33.11 3.66
C GLU A 531 6.25 -33.00 4.83
N TRP A 532 7.51 -32.71 4.50
CA TRP A 532 8.63 -32.77 5.45
C TRP A 532 8.89 -31.46 6.21
N ALA A 533 8.41 -30.31 5.76
CA ALA A 533 8.61 -29.02 6.41
C ALA A 533 7.49 -28.66 7.40
N VAL A 534 7.76 -27.77 8.35
CA VAL A 534 6.68 -27.09 9.10
C VAL A 534 5.83 -26.31 8.07
N TYR A 535 4.51 -26.23 8.25
CA TYR A 535 3.66 -25.68 7.18
C TYR A 535 3.74 -24.16 7.10
N ASN A 536 3.67 -23.51 8.26
CA ASN A 536 3.77 -22.07 8.37
C ASN A 536 5.19 -21.57 8.08
N THR A 537 6.22 -22.36 8.41
CA THR A 537 7.63 -21.99 8.34
C THR A 537 8.46 -23.14 7.78
N ASN A 538 9.59 -22.91 7.10
CA ASN A 538 10.38 -24.06 6.58
C ASN A 538 11.03 -24.95 7.64
N MET A 539 11.17 -24.42 8.85
CA MET A 539 11.76 -25.08 10.01
C MET A 539 11.18 -24.43 11.28
N GLN A 540 11.45 -25.04 12.44
CA GLN A 540 11.13 -24.40 13.71
C GLN A 540 12.04 -23.16 13.92
N LEU A 541 11.43 -22.04 14.24
CA LEU A 541 12.09 -20.74 14.45
C LEU A 541 12.33 -20.46 15.93
N SER A 542 13.11 -19.43 16.22
CA SER A 542 13.35 -19.00 17.60
C SER A 542 12.07 -18.44 18.23
N ASP A 543 11.81 -18.86 19.45
CA ASP A 543 10.61 -18.47 20.19
C ASP A 543 10.88 -17.28 21.12
N GLY A 544 10.02 -16.28 21.05
CA GLY A 544 9.97 -15.16 21.98
C GLY A 544 8.73 -15.15 22.87
N GLY A 545 7.81 -16.11 22.71
CA GLY A 545 6.58 -16.22 23.49
C GLY A 545 5.36 -15.53 22.84
N GLY A 546 4.17 -15.88 23.34
CA GLY A 546 2.88 -15.28 22.95
C GLY A 546 2.41 -15.60 21.53
N ASN A 547 3.02 -16.59 20.87
CA ASN A 547 2.69 -16.96 19.49
C ASN A 547 1.49 -17.92 19.44
N ILE A 548 0.65 -17.78 18.41
CA ILE A 548 -0.46 -18.70 18.11
C ILE A 548 -0.40 -19.08 16.63
N GLU A 549 -0.67 -20.34 16.34
CA GLU A 549 -0.70 -20.85 14.98
C GLU A 549 -1.87 -21.80 14.74
N TYR A 550 -2.33 -21.84 13.50
CA TYR A 550 -3.47 -22.65 13.10
C TYR A 550 -3.41 -23.04 11.64
N LEU A 551 -3.96 -24.21 11.32
CA LEU A 551 -4.08 -24.71 9.96
C LEU A 551 -5.38 -25.52 9.82
N SER A 552 -6.23 -25.12 8.88
CA SER A 552 -7.49 -25.79 8.56
C SER A 552 -7.68 -25.98 7.05
N PRO A 553 -7.95 -27.20 6.55
CA PRO A 553 -7.90 -28.44 7.32
C PRO A 553 -6.45 -28.71 7.76
N ALA A 554 -6.29 -29.43 8.87
CA ALA A 554 -4.98 -29.92 9.26
C ALA A 554 -4.43 -30.81 8.14
N ILE A 555 -3.13 -30.69 7.85
CA ILE A 555 -2.50 -31.53 6.84
C ILE A 555 -2.13 -32.86 7.49
N THR A 556 -2.61 -33.95 6.89
CA THR A 556 -2.34 -35.33 7.30
C THR A 556 -1.46 -36.03 6.28
N TYR A 557 -0.34 -36.58 6.74
CA TYR A 557 0.52 -37.46 5.96
C TYR A 557 0.64 -38.81 6.64
N GLY A 558 0.39 -39.89 5.89
CA GLY A 558 0.42 -41.25 6.44
C GLY A 558 -0.46 -41.46 7.68
N LYS A 559 -1.62 -40.80 7.76
CA LYS A 559 -2.58 -40.80 8.89
C LYS A 559 -2.10 -40.09 10.17
N LYS A 560 -0.97 -39.39 10.17
CA LYS A 560 -0.55 -38.53 11.29
C LYS A 560 -0.84 -37.07 10.97
N VAL A 561 -1.46 -36.36 11.91
CA VAL A 561 -1.52 -34.90 11.88
C VAL A 561 -0.12 -34.40 12.22
N LYS A 562 0.42 -33.51 11.39
CA LYS A 562 1.71 -32.88 11.69
C LYS A 562 1.47 -31.60 12.47
N ASP A 563 1.72 -31.66 13.77
CA ASP A 563 1.62 -30.55 14.74
C ASP A 563 2.99 -29.93 15.05
N GLU A 564 3.95 -30.02 14.12
CA GLU A 564 5.24 -29.37 14.32
C GLU A 564 5.04 -27.86 14.39
N LYS A 565 5.47 -27.29 15.51
CA LYS A 565 5.26 -25.88 15.81
C LYS A 565 6.26 -25.00 15.08
N SER A 566 5.81 -23.88 14.54
CA SER A 566 6.68 -22.85 13.98
C SER A 566 7.60 -22.20 15.02
N ALA A 567 7.19 -22.16 16.29
CA ALA A 567 8.04 -21.81 17.43
C ALA A 567 7.66 -22.66 18.64
N ALA A 568 8.63 -23.04 19.47
CA ALA A 568 8.51 -24.13 20.46
C ALA A 568 7.27 -24.05 21.39
N ALA A 569 6.92 -22.87 21.89
CA ALA A 569 5.79 -22.64 22.79
C ALA A 569 4.54 -22.09 22.09
N SER A 570 4.48 -22.09 20.76
CA SER A 570 3.28 -21.63 20.03
C SER A 570 2.02 -22.40 20.46
N LEU A 571 0.92 -21.67 20.63
CA LEU A 571 -0.39 -22.23 20.88
C LEU A 571 -0.99 -22.73 19.55
N ILE A 572 -1.27 -24.03 19.44
CA ILE A 572 -1.98 -24.59 18.28
C ILE A 572 -3.48 -24.43 18.49
N LYS A 573 -4.08 -23.36 17.95
CA LYS A 573 -5.51 -23.11 18.09
C LYS A 573 -5.99 -22.08 17.07
N ASP A 574 -7.22 -22.24 16.59
CA ASP A 574 -7.83 -21.26 15.69
C ASP A 574 -7.85 -19.86 16.32
N PRO A 575 -7.11 -18.87 15.77
CA PRO A 575 -7.12 -17.51 16.27
C PRO A 575 -8.45 -16.78 16.02
N ARG A 576 -9.40 -17.38 15.27
CA ARG A 576 -10.67 -16.77 14.89
C ARG A 576 -10.47 -15.42 14.19
N LEU A 577 -9.50 -15.36 13.28
CA LEU A 577 -9.27 -14.18 12.48
C LEU A 577 -10.48 -13.88 11.58
N LEU A 578 -10.89 -12.62 11.54
CA LEU A 578 -11.82 -12.11 10.54
C LEU A 578 -11.08 -11.82 9.24
N ASN A 579 -11.83 -11.64 8.15
CA ASN A 579 -11.26 -11.30 6.85
C ASN A 579 -10.43 -10.01 6.91
N LEU A 580 -9.40 -9.93 6.07
CA LEU A 580 -8.64 -8.70 5.88
C LEU A 580 -9.59 -7.57 5.47
N ALA A 581 -9.63 -6.50 6.26
CA ALA A 581 -10.52 -5.37 6.07
C ALA A 581 -9.91 -4.07 6.61
N ASP A 582 -10.51 -2.94 6.25
CA ASP A 582 -10.22 -1.69 6.94
C ASP A 582 -10.88 -1.69 8.33
N ASN A 583 -10.04 -1.91 9.35
CA ASN A 583 -10.47 -1.89 10.75
C ASN A 583 -10.14 -0.57 11.47
N GLY A 584 -9.96 0.53 10.72
CA GLY A 584 -9.76 1.89 11.25
C GLY A 584 -8.30 2.35 11.39
N GLY A 585 -7.37 1.65 10.75
CA GLY A 585 -5.94 2.00 10.66
C GLY A 585 -5.60 2.72 9.36
N TYR A 586 -4.30 2.97 9.13
CA TYR A 586 -3.82 3.44 7.81
C TYR A 586 -3.76 2.32 6.78
N THR A 587 -3.65 1.08 7.24
CA THR A 587 -3.52 -0.13 6.43
C THR A 587 -4.53 -1.16 6.92
N LYS A 588 -4.92 -2.10 6.05
CA LYS A 588 -5.91 -3.14 6.39
C LYS A 588 -5.34 -4.12 7.42
N THR A 589 -6.17 -4.64 8.30
CA THR A 589 -5.77 -5.66 9.28
C THR A 589 -6.75 -6.83 9.27
N MET A 590 -6.35 -7.95 9.87
CA MET A 590 -7.28 -9.03 10.20
C MET A 590 -7.64 -8.88 11.68
N ALA A 591 -8.88 -8.47 11.96
CA ALA A 591 -9.37 -8.32 13.32
C ALA A 591 -9.60 -9.68 13.99
N LEU A 592 -9.58 -9.71 15.32
CA LEU A 592 -9.92 -10.90 16.10
C LEU A 592 -11.44 -11.02 16.25
N GLY A 593 -11.98 -12.20 15.98
CA GLY A 593 -13.39 -12.52 16.23
C GLY A 593 -13.70 -12.72 17.71
N LYS A 594 -14.99 -12.79 18.04
CA LYS A 594 -15.50 -12.98 19.41
C LYS A 594 -14.90 -14.23 20.08
N GLY A 595 -14.46 -14.09 21.33
CA GLY A 595 -13.79 -15.16 22.10
C GLY A 595 -12.51 -15.69 21.44
N SER A 596 -11.79 -14.87 20.67
CA SER A 596 -10.54 -15.27 20.02
C SER A 596 -9.52 -15.80 21.02
N PRO A 597 -8.93 -16.98 20.79
CA PRO A 597 -7.81 -17.49 21.58
C PRO A 597 -6.50 -16.71 21.42
N ALA A 598 -6.41 -15.81 20.45
CA ALA A 598 -5.28 -14.89 20.31
C ALA A 598 -5.37 -13.69 21.26
N ALA A 599 -6.51 -13.53 21.94
CA ALA A 599 -6.73 -12.43 22.87
C ALA A 599 -5.96 -12.64 24.17
N ASN A 600 -5.28 -11.61 24.67
CA ASN A 600 -4.61 -11.56 25.97
C ASN A 600 -3.51 -12.62 26.21
N ILE A 601 -2.95 -13.21 25.15
CA ILE A 601 -1.86 -14.21 25.27
C ILE A 601 -0.46 -13.64 25.04
N GLY A 602 -0.37 -12.38 24.62
CA GLY A 602 0.90 -11.73 24.29
C GLY A 602 1.78 -11.52 25.52
N VAL A 603 3.08 -11.69 25.32
CA VAL A 603 4.12 -11.43 26.32
C VAL A 603 4.64 -9.99 26.25
N ASN A 604 5.43 -9.61 27.26
CA ASN A 604 6.13 -8.33 27.33
C ASN A 604 7.01 -8.08 26.08
N ASN A 605 7.30 -6.81 25.78
CA ASN A 605 7.95 -6.30 24.55
C ASN A 605 7.04 -6.11 23.34
N SER A 606 5.72 -6.03 23.54
CA SER A 606 4.81 -5.53 22.50
C SER A 606 4.96 -4.01 22.32
N PRO A 607 4.79 -3.48 21.10
CA PRO A 607 4.63 -2.05 20.87
C PRO A 607 3.45 -1.47 21.66
N VAL A 608 3.47 -0.16 21.91
CA VAL A 608 2.41 0.55 22.65
C VAL A 608 1.07 0.52 21.90
N VAL A 609 1.12 0.54 20.57
CA VAL A 609 -0.04 0.54 19.68
C VAL A 609 -0.03 -0.67 18.74
N ASP A 610 -1.19 -1.07 18.25
CA ASP A 610 -1.34 -2.06 17.18
C ASP A 610 -1.16 -1.45 15.78
N GLN A 611 -1.35 -2.23 14.71
CA GLN A 611 -1.20 -1.77 13.32
C GLN A 611 -2.11 -0.58 12.96
N ARG A 612 -3.23 -0.40 13.68
CA ARG A 612 -4.17 0.69 13.43
C ARG A 612 -3.78 1.98 14.14
N GLY A 613 -2.78 1.92 15.01
CA GLY A 613 -2.47 2.95 15.98
C GLY A 613 -3.38 2.93 17.22
N ALA A 614 -4.15 1.85 17.44
CA ALA A 614 -4.95 1.71 18.66
C ALA A 614 -4.04 1.27 19.82
N VAL A 615 -4.22 1.86 21.01
CA VAL A 615 -3.43 1.53 22.19
C VAL A 615 -3.71 0.08 22.59
N ARG A 616 -2.64 -0.69 22.80
CA ARG A 616 -2.73 -2.03 23.34
C ARG A 616 -2.93 -1.98 24.85
N ASP A 617 -3.74 -2.86 25.42
CA ASP A 617 -4.08 -2.83 26.84
C ASP A 617 -3.03 -3.52 27.74
N GLY A 618 -3.33 -3.80 29.00
CA GLY A 618 -2.38 -4.44 29.92
C GLY A 618 -2.01 -5.89 29.57
N LYS A 619 -2.83 -6.57 28.77
CA LYS A 619 -2.68 -7.97 28.35
C LYS A 619 -2.78 -8.04 26.83
N LYS A 620 -1.64 -7.77 26.20
CA LYS A 620 -1.50 -7.63 24.75
C LYS A 620 -2.03 -8.85 23.99
N ASP A 621 -2.68 -8.62 22.86
CA ASP A 621 -3.09 -9.69 21.96
C ASP A 621 -1.93 -10.17 21.08
N ALA A 622 -2.00 -11.42 20.63
CA ALA A 622 -1.16 -11.88 19.54
C ALA A 622 -1.62 -11.25 18.21
N GLY A 623 -0.67 -10.99 17.32
CA GLY A 623 -0.90 -10.46 15.98
C GLY A 623 -0.95 -8.95 15.90
N ALA A 624 -1.27 -8.47 14.69
CA ALA A 624 -1.20 -7.05 14.33
C ALA A 624 -2.39 -6.22 14.83
N TYR A 625 -3.39 -6.85 15.43
CA TYR A 625 -4.63 -6.25 15.91
C TYR A 625 -4.76 -6.40 17.42
N GLU A 626 -5.30 -5.39 18.08
CA GLU A 626 -5.71 -5.45 19.49
C GLU A 626 -7.24 -5.32 19.64
N LEU A 627 -7.87 -6.24 20.38
CA LEU A 627 -9.21 -6.08 20.90
C LEU A 627 -9.20 -5.01 22.00
N GLY A 628 -9.97 -3.94 21.82
CA GLY A 628 -10.05 -2.88 22.82
C GLY A 628 -10.79 -3.33 24.08
N MET A 629 -10.49 -2.70 25.22
CA MET A 629 -11.29 -2.85 26.44
C MET A 629 -12.75 -2.45 26.16
N GLY A 630 -13.68 -3.40 26.30
CA GLY A 630 -15.13 -3.17 26.16
C GLY A 630 -15.79 -3.67 24.88
N SER A 631 -15.06 -4.27 23.92
CA SER A 631 -15.72 -5.11 22.91
C SER A 631 -16.05 -6.46 23.55
N GLU A 632 -17.33 -6.70 23.87
CA GLU A 632 -17.78 -7.87 24.63
C GLU A 632 -17.17 -9.20 24.15
N LEU A 633 -16.49 -9.87 25.09
CA LEU A 633 -15.89 -11.20 24.98
C LEU A 633 -16.90 -12.28 24.53
#